data_AF-A0AAD6FFD5-F1
#
_entry.id   AF-A0AAD6FFD5-F1
#
_cell.length_a   1.000
_cell.length_b   1.000
_cell.length_c   1.000
_cell.angle_alpha   90.00
_cell.angle_beta   90.00
_cell.angle_gamma   90.00
#
_symmetry.space_group_name_H-M   'P 1'
#
loop_
_entity.id
_entity.type
_entity.pdbx_description
1 polymer ?
#
loop_
_entity_poly.entity_id
_entity_poly.type
_entity_poly.pdbx_seq_one_letter_code
_entity_poly.pdbx_strand_id
1 'polypeptide(L)'
;MELAYHTSTTAMLEHLKRRHPLVSRGGNNDKTKQRTLPSYLGKEAQCTPQKAAELSKRILRVIVKDMRPLSLVEGEAFIDMIEYACPGFKCPSRWWFTKQLEKAYQRVLEDLKGNLKKRSCVGTVILC
;
A
#
# COMPACT_ATOMS: atom_id res chain seq x y z
N MET A 1 -41.16 38.55 -9.75
CA MET A 1 -41.03 37.79 -8.50
C MET A 1 -39.60 37.99 -8.00
N GLU A 2 -39.41 38.78 -6.96
CA GLU A 2 -38.10 38.93 -6.33
C GLU A 2 -37.83 37.72 -5.44
N LEU A 3 -36.69 37.05 -5.65
CA LEU A 3 -36.23 35.99 -4.77
C LEU A 3 -35.57 36.64 -3.55
N ALA A 4 -36.33 36.79 -2.46
CA ALA A 4 -35.81 37.29 -1.20
C ALA A 4 -34.73 36.32 -0.67
N TYR A 5 -33.48 36.77 -0.66
CA TYR A 5 -32.36 36.00 -0.14
C TYR A 5 -32.36 36.07 1.39
N HIS A 6 -32.80 35.00 2.04
CA HIS A 6 -32.67 34.87 3.48
C HIS A 6 -31.30 34.27 3.82
N THR A 7 -30.48 35.01 4.56
CA THR A 7 -29.15 34.60 5.03
C THR A 7 -29.19 33.55 6.14
N SER A 8 -30.39 33.22 6.64
CA SER A 8 -30.60 32.30 7.74
C SER A 8 -31.40 31.07 7.30
N THR A 9 -30.94 29.89 7.70
CA THR A 9 -31.63 28.61 7.50
C THR A 9 -32.63 28.30 8.62
N THR A 10 -32.86 29.22 9.56
CA THR A 10 -33.73 29.02 10.74
C THR A 10 -35.14 28.57 10.38
N ALA A 11 -35.75 29.15 9.34
CA ALA A 11 -37.09 28.76 8.90
C ALA A 11 -37.14 27.31 8.40
N MET A 12 -36.13 26.89 7.62
CA MET A 12 -36.01 25.51 7.15
C MET A 12 -35.74 24.55 8.32
N LEU A 13 -34.88 24.94 9.26
CA LEU A 13 -34.58 24.14 10.45
C LEU A 13 -35.83 23.91 11.31
N GLU A 14 -36.63 24.95 11.54
CA GLU A 14 -37.89 24.85 12.27
C GLU A 14 -38.93 24.01 11.50
N HIS A 15 -39.00 24.14 10.17
CA HIS A 15 -39.84 23.29 9.35
C HIS A 15 -39.47 21.81 9.48
N LEU A 16 -38.18 21.48 9.38
CA LEU A 16 -37.69 20.11 9.52
C LEU A 16 -38.02 19.52 10.89
N LYS A 17 -37.85 20.27 11.98
CA LYS A 17 -38.25 19.83 13.33
C LYS A 17 -39.74 19.52 13.44
N ARG A 18 -40.59 20.38 12.86
CA ARG A 18 -42.05 20.31 13.03
C ARG A 18 -42.71 19.30 12.10
N ARG A 19 -42.22 19.17 10.87
CA ARG A 19 -42.83 18.33 9.81
C ARG A 19 -42.09 17.04 9.56
N HIS A 20 -40.81 16.97 9.91
CA HIS A 20 -39.96 15.79 9.71
C HIS A 20 -39.21 15.39 11.00
N PRO A 21 -39.92 15.06 12.09
CA PRO A 21 -39.32 14.77 13.39
C PRO A 21 -38.38 13.56 13.38
N LEU A 22 -38.54 12.61 12.44
CA LEU A 22 -37.61 11.48 12.25
C LEU A 22 -36.27 11.92 11.66
N VAL A 23 -36.26 12.90 10.74
CA VAL A 23 -35.03 13.47 10.18
C VAL A 23 -34.34 14.35 11.22
N SER A 24 -35.10 15.01 12.10
CA SER A 24 -34.57 15.84 13.18
C SER A 24 -34.08 15.05 14.41
N ARG A 25 -34.60 13.84 14.68
CA ARG A 25 -34.16 12.95 15.78
C ARG A 25 -32.94 12.10 15.44
N GLY A 26 -32.48 12.10 14.18
CA GLY A 26 -31.23 11.46 13.76
C GLY A 26 -29.96 12.21 14.15
N GLY A 27 -30.08 13.32 14.90
CA GLY A 27 -28.95 14.04 15.50
C GLY A 27 -28.47 13.38 16.79
N ASN A 28 -28.07 12.10 16.72
CA ASN A 28 -27.20 11.57 17.77
C ASN A 28 -25.97 12.48 17.85
N ASN A 29 -25.54 12.74 19.07
CA ASN A 29 -24.38 13.54 19.45
C ASN A 29 -23.03 12.89 19.02
N ASP A 30 -23.07 12.07 17.97
CA ASP A 30 -21.90 11.59 17.26
C ASP A 30 -21.50 12.65 16.26
N LYS A 31 -20.27 13.13 16.40
CA LYS A 31 -19.61 14.05 15.47
C LYS A 31 -19.35 13.32 14.13
N THR A 32 -20.38 12.83 13.44
CA THR A 32 -20.26 12.38 12.05
C THR A 32 -20.11 13.63 11.21
N LYS A 33 -18.87 14.13 11.18
CA LYS A 33 -18.42 15.23 10.33
C LYS A 33 -18.94 14.96 8.92
N GLN A 34 -19.68 15.91 8.35
CA GLN A 34 -20.07 15.89 6.95
C GLN A 34 -18.85 15.48 6.13
N ARG A 35 -18.97 14.38 5.37
CA ARG A 35 -17.88 13.89 4.52
C ARG A 35 -17.57 14.98 3.49
N THR A 36 -16.31 15.38 3.41
CA THR A 36 -15.86 16.35 2.42
C THR A 36 -15.93 15.73 1.03
N LEU A 37 -16.13 16.53 -0.02
CA LEU A 37 -16.12 16.09 -1.43
C LEU A 37 -14.95 15.12 -1.78
N PRO A 38 -13.70 15.34 -1.31
CA PRO A 38 -12.59 14.40 -1.52
C PRO A 38 -12.83 12.99 -0.97
N SER A 39 -13.67 12.84 0.07
CA SER A 39 -14.06 11.54 0.60
C SER A 39 -15.02 10.79 -0.31
N TYR A 40 -15.76 11.49 -1.19
CA TYR A 40 -16.71 10.89 -2.13
C TYR A 40 -16.07 10.53 -3.47
N LEU A 41 -15.09 11.30 -3.91
CA LEU A 41 -14.44 11.08 -5.20
C LEU A 41 -13.51 9.84 -5.22
N GLY A 42 -13.34 9.18 -4.08
CA GLY A 42 -12.33 8.14 -3.91
C GLY A 42 -10.94 8.79 -3.95
N LYS A 43 -10.15 8.62 -2.89
CA LYS A 43 -8.71 8.89 -3.04
C LYS A 43 -8.22 7.93 -4.12
N GLU A 44 -7.56 8.46 -5.15
CA GLU A 44 -6.72 7.62 -6.01
C GLU A 44 -5.93 6.69 -5.08
N ALA A 45 -5.95 5.38 -5.38
CA ALA A 45 -5.44 4.36 -4.48
C ALA A 45 -3.92 4.52 -4.32
N GLN A 46 -3.52 5.43 -3.43
CA GLN A 46 -2.13 5.73 -3.11
C GLN A 46 -1.44 4.45 -2.68
N CYS A 47 -0.19 4.27 -3.10
CA CYS A 47 0.58 3.09 -2.74
C CYS A 47 0.69 2.98 -1.21
N THR A 48 -0.02 2.02 -0.60
CA THR A 48 0.04 1.81 0.85
C THR A 48 1.44 1.32 1.23
N PRO A 49 1.92 1.57 2.47
CA PRO A 49 3.24 1.09 2.89
C PRO A 49 3.43 -0.42 2.73
N GLN A 50 2.36 -1.19 2.97
CA GLN A 50 2.35 -2.64 2.77
C GLN A 50 2.50 -3.00 1.28
N LYS A 51 1.75 -2.33 0.39
CA LYS A 51 1.86 -2.53 -1.07
C LYS A 51 3.26 -2.13 -1.58
N ALA A 52 3.83 -1.05 -1.08
CA ALA A 52 5.18 -0.60 -1.41
C ALA A 52 6.25 -1.62 -0.98
N ALA A 53 6.14 -2.19 0.22
CA ALA A 53 7.05 -3.22 0.69
C ALA A 53 6.97 -4.48 -0.18
N GLU A 54 5.77 -4.91 -0.55
CA GLU A 54 5.57 -6.06 -1.44
C GLU A 54 6.05 -5.80 -2.86
N LEU A 55 5.82 -4.59 -3.39
CA LEU A 55 6.34 -4.18 -4.69
C LEU A 55 7.87 -4.21 -4.69
N SER A 56 8.51 -3.69 -3.65
CA SER A 56 9.98 -3.72 -3.50
C SER A 56 10.54 -5.14 -3.51
N LYS A 57 9.86 -6.10 -2.83
CA LYS A 57 10.24 -7.52 -2.88
C LYS A 57 10.10 -8.12 -4.27
N ARG A 58 9.05 -7.75 -5.01
CA ARG A 58 8.82 -8.21 -6.39
C ARG A 58 9.86 -7.64 -7.35
N ILE A 59 10.25 -6.38 -7.18
CA ILE A 59 11.34 -5.76 -7.95
C ILE A 59 12.65 -6.50 -7.69
N LEU A 60 12.99 -6.80 -6.43
CA LEU A 60 14.18 -7.61 -6.11
C LEU A 60 14.12 -8.99 -6.77
N ARG A 61 12.94 -9.62 -6.82
CA ARG A 61 12.76 -10.90 -7.54
C ARG A 61 13.05 -10.76 -9.02
N VAL A 62 12.57 -9.71 -9.69
CA VAL A 62 12.86 -9.45 -11.12
C VAL A 62 14.37 -9.30 -11.33
N ILE A 63 15.04 -8.51 -10.49
CA ILE A 63 16.49 -8.32 -10.55
C ILE A 63 17.22 -9.67 -10.48
N VAL A 64 16.85 -10.52 -9.51
CA VAL A 64 17.51 -11.82 -9.29
C VAL A 64 17.17 -12.86 -10.35
N LYS A 65 15.89 -12.98 -10.73
CA LYS A 65 15.41 -14.04 -11.61
C LYS A 65 15.68 -13.75 -13.08
N ASP A 66 15.58 -12.50 -13.48
CA ASP A 66 15.78 -12.08 -14.86
C ASP A 66 17.20 -11.54 -15.09
N MET A 67 18.09 -11.74 -14.11
CA MET A 67 19.51 -11.33 -14.13
C MET A 67 19.69 -9.87 -14.54
N ARG A 68 18.82 -8.99 -14.04
CA ARG A 68 18.88 -7.56 -14.38
C ARG A 68 19.94 -6.85 -13.53
N PRO A 69 20.62 -5.85 -14.08
CA PRO A 69 21.53 -5.04 -13.29
C PRO A 69 20.76 -4.27 -12.20
N LEU A 70 21.42 -4.03 -11.06
CA LEU A 70 20.83 -3.25 -9.96
C LEU A 70 20.51 -1.79 -10.35
N SER A 71 21.12 -1.27 -11.41
CA SER A 71 20.80 0.04 -11.99
C SER A 71 19.41 0.11 -12.64
N LEU A 72 18.72 -1.02 -12.85
CA LEU A 72 17.35 -1.04 -13.38
C LEU A 72 16.41 -0.13 -12.59
N VAL A 73 16.58 -0.08 -11.26
CA VAL A 73 15.69 0.69 -10.37
C VAL A 73 15.86 2.21 -10.47
N GLU A 74 16.95 2.64 -11.12
CA GLU A 74 17.29 4.05 -11.38
C GLU A 74 16.98 4.44 -12.84
N GLY A 75 16.53 3.48 -13.68
CA GLY A 75 16.21 3.74 -15.08
C GLY A 75 14.91 4.52 -15.23
N GLU A 76 14.93 5.59 -16.03
CA GLU A 76 13.78 6.49 -16.22
C GLU A 76 12.52 5.75 -16.68
N ALA A 77 12.63 4.91 -17.70
CA ALA A 77 11.49 4.13 -18.21
C ALA A 77 10.94 3.12 -17.18
N PHE A 78 11.79 2.60 -16.30
CA PHE A 78 11.35 1.70 -15.24
C PHE A 78 10.61 2.48 -14.15
N ILE A 79 11.12 3.65 -13.77
CA ILE A 79 10.48 4.53 -12.79
C ILE A 79 9.11 5.00 -13.31
N ASP A 80 9.05 5.47 -14.56
CA ASP A 80 7.81 5.91 -15.21
C ASP A 80 6.74 4.79 -15.22
N MET A 81 7.13 3.57 -15.64
CA MET A 81 6.24 2.41 -15.61
C MET A 81 5.72 2.10 -14.19
N ILE A 82 6.59 2.18 -13.18
CA ILE A 82 6.22 1.88 -11.80
C ILE A 82 5.33 2.99 -11.21
N GLU A 83 5.58 4.26 -11.53
CA GLU A 83 4.77 5.39 -11.10
C GLU A 83 3.36 5.31 -11.69
N TYR A 84 3.24 4.96 -12.98
CA TYR A 84 1.95 4.66 -13.60
C TYR A 84 1.22 3.49 -12.92
N ALA A 85 1.93 2.41 -12.59
CA ALA A 85 1.33 1.21 -12.01
C ALA A 85 1.00 1.31 -10.50
N CYS A 86 1.82 2.02 -9.71
CA CYS A 86 1.57 2.33 -8.30
C CYS A 86 1.88 3.81 -8.02
N PRO A 87 0.90 4.70 -8.23
CA PRO A 87 1.04 6.10 -7.91
C PRO A 87 1.44 6.30 -6.44
N GLY A 88 2.47 7.14 -6.21
CA GLY A 88 3.02 7.43 -4.89
C GLY A 88 4.02 6.39 -4.35
N PHE A 89 4.40 5.37 -5.13
CA PHE A 89 5.50 4.48 -4.75
C PHE A 89 6.85 5.20 -4.86
N LYS A 90 7.58 5.26 -3.74
CA LYS A 90 8.98 5.68 -3.74
C LYS A 90 9.89 4.46 -3.85
N CYS A 91 10.53 4.30 -5.00
CA CYS A 91 11.45 3.20 -5.23
C CYS A 91 12.64 3.27 -4.25
N PRO A 92 12.99 2.18 -3.54
CA PRO A 92 14.18 2.16 -2.70
C PRO A 92 15.45 2.38 -3.50
N SER A 93 16.49 2.89 -2.84
CA SER A 93 17.78 3.10 -3.49
C SER A 93 18.42 1.78 -3.93
N ARG A 94 19.28 1.85 -4.95
CA ARG A 94 20.11 0.73 -5.39
C ARG A 94 20.86 0.06 -4.24
N TRP A 95 21.40 0.85 -3.30
CA TRP A 95 22.08 0.34 -2.10
C TRP A 95 21.17 -0.55 -1.24
N TRP A 96 19.90 -0.17 -1.08
CA TRP A 96 18.93 -0.98 -0.35
C TRP A 96 18.75 -2.34 -1.03
N PHE A 97 18.62 -2.37 -2.36
CA PHE A 97 18.52 -3.63 -3.12
C PHE A 97 19.78 -4.48 -2.98
N THR A 98 20.98 -3.89 -3.02
CA THR A 98 22.25 -4.60 -2.74
C THR A 98 22.20 -5.28 -1.38
N LYS A 99 21.78 -4.57 -0.32
CA LYS A 99 21.68 -5.14 1.03
C LYS A 99 20.64 -6.25 1.14
N GLN A 100 19.51 -6.14 0.43
CA GLN A 100 18.53 -7.24 0.41
C GLN A 100 19.05 -8.44 -0.37
N LEU A 101 19.81 -8.23 -1.44
CA LEU A 101 20.43 -9.30 -2.22
C LEU A 101 21.47 -10.07 -1.39
N GLU A 102 22.37 -9.36 -0.69
CA GLU A 102 23.34 -9.96 0.25
C GLU A 102 22.64 -10.85 1.28
N LYS A 103 21.55 -10.34 1.90
CA LYS A 103 20.74 -11.10 2.87
C LYS A 103 20.08 -12.34 2.24
N ALA A 104 19.54 -12.20 1.03
CA ALA A 104 18.92 -13.32 0.33
C ALA A 104 19.95 -14.41 0.02
N TYR A 105 21.15 -14.03 -0.42
CA TYR A 105 22.24 -14.95 -0.68
C TYR A 105 22.67 -15.70 0.58
N GLN A 106 22.87 -14.99 1.70
CA GLN A 106 23.26 -15.60 2.97
C GLN A 106 22.24 -16.66 3.43
N ARG A 107 20.94 -16.35 3.35
CA ARG A 107 19.87 -17.31 3.70
C ARG A 107 19.92 -18.56 2.83
N VAL A 108 20.02 -18.39 1.51
CA VAL A 108 20.10 -19.54 0.59
C VAL A 108 21.34 -20.38 0.87
N LEU A 109 22.47 -19.74 1.17
CA LEU A 109 23.71 -20.45 1.52
C LEU A 109 23.57 -21.24 2.83
N GLU A 110 22.97 -20.65 3.86
CA GLU A 110 22.71 -21.32 5.14
C GLU A 110 21.75 -22.51 4.97
N ASP A 111 20.68 -22.33 4.19
CA ASP A 111 19.73 -23.38 3.86
C ASP A 111 20.42 -24.54 3.10
N LEU A 112 21.26 -24.22 2.12
CA LEU A 112 22.04 -25.23 1.39
C LEU A 112 23.01 -25.98 2.30
N LYS A 113 23.76 -25.28 3.16
CA LYS A 113 24.66 -25.91 4.14
C LYS A 113 23.90 -26.83 5.10
N GLY A 114 22.74 -26.37 5.59
CA GLY A 114 21.86 -27.16 6.44
C GLY A 114 21.36 -28.42 5.74
N ASN A 115 20.95 -28.31 4.48
CA ASN A 115 20.49 -29.44 3.67
C ASN A 115 21.62 -30.44 3.37
N LEU A 116 22.84 -29.97 3.08
CA LEU A 116 23.99 -30.84 2.88
C LEU A 116 24.37 -31.59 4.16
N LYS A 117 24.40 -30.91 5.32
CA LYS A 117 24.66 -31.55 6.62
C LYS A 117 23.62 -32.62 6.97
N LYS A 118 22.34 -32.36 6.71
CA LYS A 118 21.26 -33.34 6.89
C LYS A 118 21.44 -34.56 5.98
N ARG A 119 21.88 -34.37 4.74
CA ARG A 119 22.08 -35.49 3.81
C ARG A 119 23.34 -36.29 4.13
N SER A 120 24.40 -35.65 4.62
CA SER A 120 25.62 -36.36 5.03
C SER A 120 25.41 -37.25 6.25
N CYS A 121 24.56 -36.85 7.22
CA CYS A 121 24.27 -37.70 8.39
C CYS A 121 23.35 -38.89 8.08
N VAL A 122 22.53 -38.83 7.02
CA VAL A 122 21.69 -39.96 6.59
C VAL A 122 22.52 -41.03 5.86
N GLY A 123 23.61 -40.64 5.17
CA GLY A 123 24.51 -41.59 4.49
C GLY A 123 25.28 -42.51 5.44
N THR A 124 25.55 -42.10 6.68
CA THR A 124 26.28 -42.92 7.66
C THR A 124 25.39 -43.97 8.33
N VAL A 125 24.08 -43.73 8.47
CA VAL A 125 23.16 -44.65 9.19
C VAL A 125 22.76 -45.86 8.34
N ILE A 126 22.93 -45.81 7.01
CA ILE A 126 22.59 -46.93 6.11
C ILE A 126 23.76 -47.91 5.94
N LEU A 127 24.95 -47.59 6.46
CA LEU A 127 26.19 -48.36 6.31
C LEU A 127 26.68 -49.03 7.62
N CYS A 128 25.88 -49.01 8.68
CA CYS A 128 26.08 -49.82 9.90
C CYS A 128 24.92 -50.81 10.04
#